data_AF-A0A4R4RUN4-F1
#
_entry.id   AF-A0A4R4RUN4-F1
#
_cell.length_a   1.000
_cell.length_b   1.000
_cell.length_c   1.000
_cell.angle_alpha   90.00
_cell.angle_beta   90.00
_cell.angle_gamma   90.00
#
_symmetry.space_group_name_H-M   'P 1'
#
loop_
_entity.id
_entity.type
_entity.pdbx_description
1 polymer ?
#
loop_
_entity_poly.entity_id
_entity_poly.type
_entity_poly.pdbx_seq_one_letter_code
_entity_poly.pdbx_strand_id
1 'polypeptide(L)'
;MMITDIERFRRELLTALRLRDVEPGRIGEVLAEVDSHLAETGEDPRDAFGAPADYARVVADGRPGLTEGERRTRNAGHALVGGVVGAVSAIGVMAVVRGDETALGLPAWLTLTLGVVAALVGIVLLAVRARIVRDPRTGHPIDWSQRWFVPVVLAGYAALLGVCAGIAALL
;
A
#
# COMPACT_ATOMS: atom_id res chain seq x y z
N MET A 1 -4.34 27.34 4.28
CA MET A 1 -5.43 26.94 3.37
C MET A 1 -6.31 25.96 4.13
N MET A 2 -7.48 26.40 4.54
CA MET A 2 -8.40 25.63 5.38
C MET A 2 -9.15 24.64 4.51
N ILE A 3 -9.16 23.37 4.91
CA ILE A 3 -9.85 22.33 4.16
C ILE A 3 -11.35 22.41 4.49
N THR A 4 -12.21 22.47 3.47
CA THR A 4 -13.67 22.41 3.60
C THR A 4 -14.11 21.09 4.28
N ASP A 5 -15.23 21.13 4.98
CA ASP A 5 -15.77 19.94 5.67
C ASP A 5 -16.09 18.81 4.70
N ILE A 6 -16.51 19.13 3.48
CA ILE A 6 -16.69 18.18 2.36
C ILE A 6 -15.38 17.47 2.02
N GLU A 7 -14.28 18.20 1.79
CA GLU A 7 -12.99 17.58 1.47
C GLU A 7 -12.46 16.72 2.62
N ARG A 8 -12.71 17.13 3.87
CA ARG A 8 -12.33 16.35 5.05
C ARG A 8 -13.12 15.05 5.10
N PHE A 9 -14.44 15.11 4.96
CA PHE A 9 -15.31 13.96 4.89
C PHE A 9 -14.89 13.01 3.76
N ARG A 10 -14.64 13.55 2.55
CA ARG A 10 -14.24 12.77 1.38
C ARG A 10 -12.93 12.01 1.60
N ARG A 11 -11.93 12.64 2.24
CA ARG A 11 -10.67 11.97 2.58
C ARG A 11 -10.85 10.88 3.63
N GLU A 12 -11.64 11.15 4.67
CA GLU A 12 -11.93 10.16 5.71
C GLU A 12 -12.68 8.96 5.12
N LEU A 13 -13.65 9.21 4.24
CA LEU A 13 -14.42 8.18 3.55
C LEU A 13 -13.54 7.35 2.60
N LEU A 14 -12.70 7.99 1.78
CA LEU A 14 -11.73 7.30 0.92
C LEU A 14 -10.83 6.36 1.74
N THR A 15 -10.30 6.85 2.86
CA THR A 15 -9.47 6.03 3.76
C THR A 15 -10.27 4.87 4.35
N ALA A 16 -11.49 5.12 4.84
CA ALA A 16 -12.34 4.10 5.44
C ALA A 16 -12.75 2.99 4.46
N LEU A 17 -12.99 3.34 3.19
CA LEU A 17 -13.30 2.40 2.10
C LEU A 17 -12.06 1.57 1.72
N ARG A 18 -10.89 2.19 1.63
CA ARG A 18 -9.63 1.48 1.35
C ARG A 18 -9.27 0.49 2.45
N LEU A 19 -9.41 0.89 3.72
CA LEU A 19 -9.16 -0.01 4.86
C LEU A 19 -10.07 -1.24 4.85
N ARG A 20 -11.25 -1.11 4.22
CA ARG A 20 -12.20 -2.21 4.06
C ARG A 20 -11.99 -3.05 2.81
N ASP A 21 -10.93 -2.80 2.03
CA ASP A 21 -10.65 -3.48 0.75
C ASP A 21 -11.81 -3.32 -0.26
N VAL A 22 -12.52 -2.18 -0.25
CA VAL A 22 -13.51 -1.90 -1.28
C VAL A 22 -12.82 -1.73 -2.63
N GLU A 23 -13.40 -2.32 -3.67
CA GLU A 23 -12.82 -2.28 -5.01
C GLU A 23 -12.63 -0.83 -5.50
N PRO A 24 -11.48 -0.44 -6.09
CA PRO A 24 -11.19 0.94 -6.47
C PRO A 24 -12.24 1.61 -7.36
N GLY A 25 -12.84 0.87 -8.30
CA GLY A 25 -13.93 1.38 -9.13
C GLY A 25 -15.16 1.76 -8.29
N ARG A 26 -15.52 0.87 -7.35
CA ARG A 26 -16.62 1.12 -6.40
C ARG A 26 -16.32 2.28 -5.46
N ILE A 27 -15.07 2.45 -5.02
CA ILE A 27 -14.66 3.64 -4.25
C ILE A 27 -14.93 4.91 -5.07
N GLY A 28 -14.54 4.93 -6.34
CA GLY A 28 -14.79 6.06 -7.24
C GLY A 28 -16.28 6.37 -7.38
N GLU A 29 -17.12 5.34 -7.59
CA GLU A 29 -18.58 5.48 -7.68
C GLU A 29 -19.17 6.08 -6.41
N VAL A 30 -18.81 5.57 -5.24
CA VAL A 30 -19.33 6.03 -3.94
C VAL A 30 -18.94 7.47 -3.66
N LEU A 31 -17.68 7.83 -3.94
CA LEU A 31 -17.23 9.22 -3.77
C LEU A 31 -17.95 10.15 -4.76
N ALA A 32 -18.18 9.70 -5.99
CA ALA A 32 -18.95 10.48 -6.96
C ALA A 32 -20.41 10.66 -6.50
N GLU A 33 -21.07 9.62 -6.00
CA GLU A 33 -22.43 9.67 -5.47
C GLU A 33 -22.56 10.72 -4.35
N VAL A 34 -21.68 10.66 -3.36
CA VAL A 34 -21.60 11.64 -2.27
C VAL A 34 -21.39 13.06 -2.82
N ASP A 35 -20.42 13.24 -3.72
CA ASP A 35 -20.14 14.54 -4.32
C ASP A 35 -21.35 15.08 -5.13
N SER A 36 -22.15 14.22 -5.77
CA SER A 36 -23.39 14.64 -6.48
C SER A 36 -24.43 15.12 -5.50
N HIS A 37 -24.69 14.32 -4.48
CA HIS A 37 -25.75 14.58 -3.52
C HIS A 37 -25.50 15.89 -2.78
N LEU A 38 -24.28 16.11 -2.31
CA LEU A 38 -23.91 17.35 -1.62
C LEU A 38 -23.96 18.57 -2.54
N ALA A 39 -23.64 18.40 -3.83
CA ALA A 39 -23.78 19.48 -4.81
C ALA A 39 -25.25 19.83 -5.11
N GLU A 40 -26.15 18.83 -5.04
CA GLU A 40 -27.59 19.00 -5.29
C GLU A 40 -28.34 19.54 -4.06
N THR A 41 -28.03 19.05 -2.86
CA THR A 41 -28.76 19.39 -1.63
C THR A 41 -28.11 20.54 -0.84
N GLY A 42 -26.79 20.68 -0.90
CA GLY A 42 -26.03 21.64 -0.09
C GLY A 42 -25.98 21.30 1.41
N GLU A 43 -26.37 20.08 1.80
CA GLU A 43 -26.39 19.64 3.20
C GLU A 43 -24.98 19.37 3.75
N ASP A 44 -24.86 19.32 5.09
CA ASP A 44 -23.62 18.88 5.73
C ASP A 44 -23.40 17.38 5.48
N PRO A 45 -22.18 16.95 5.10
CA PRO A 45 -21.88 15.55 4.80
C PRO A 45 -22.17 14.58 5.94
N ARG A 46 -21.94 15.00 7.18
CA ARG A 46 -22.12 14.13 8.36
C ARG A 46 -23.58 14.02 8.74
N ASP A 47 -24.38 15.04 8.48
CA ASP A 47 -25.83 14.99 8.68
C ASP A 47 -26.49 14.09 7.63
N ALA A 48 -26.08 14.19 6.36
CA ALA A 48 -26.65 13.40 5.27
C ALA A 48 -26.20 11.93 5.27
N PHE A 49 -24.91 11.66 5.52
CA PHE A 49 -24.31 10.33 5.37
C PHE A 49 -23.83 9.70 6.69
N GLY A 50 -23.86 10.43 7.80
CA GLY A 50 -23.34 9.97 9.08
C GLY A 50 -21.80 10.01 9.15
N ALA A 51 -21.21 9.19 10.00
CA ALA A 51 -19.75 9.11 10.08
C ALA A 51 -19.16 8.36 8.87
N PRO A 52 -18.06 8.83 8.26
CA PRO A 52 -17.44 8.18 7.10
C PRO A 52 -17.13 6.69 7.30
N ALA A 53 -16.73 6.31 8.52
CA ALA A 53 -16.40 4.92 8.85
C ALA A 53 -17.64 4.01 8.90
N ASP A 54 -18.79 4.53 9.34
CA ASP A 54 -20.05 3.79 9.39
C ASP A 54 -20.63 3.65 7.99
N TYR A 55 -20.62 4.73 7.21
CA TYR A 55 -21.06 4.68 5.81
C TYR A 55 -20.19 3.70 4.98
N ALA A 56 -18.87 3.73 5.16
CA ALA A 56 -17.97 2.77 4.51
C ALA A 56 -18.21 1.31 4.92
N ARG A 57 -18.68 1.06 6.16
CA ARG A 57 -19.07 -0.29 6.60
C ARG A 57 -20.30 -0.76 5.83
N VAL A 58 -21.34 0.07 5.75
CA VAL A 58 -22.56 -0.25 4.99
C VAL A 58 -22.23 -0.54 3.52
N VAL A 59 -21.37 0.26 2.90
CA VAL A 59 -20.89 0.04 1.53
C VAL A 59 -20.15 -1.30 1.37
N ALA A 60 -19.39 -1.71 2.38
CA ALA A 60 -18.60 -2.94 2.34
C ALA A 60 -19.43 -4.20 2.62
N ASP A 61 -20.45 -4.12 3.48
CA ASP A 61 -21.28 -5.26 3.90
C ASP A 61 -22.13 -5.84 2.76
N GLY A 62 -22.35 -5.08 1.67
CA GLY A 62 -23.07 -5.52 0.48
C GLY A 62 -22.32 -6.49 -0.44
N ARG A 63 -21.08 -6.91 -0.11
CA ARG A 63 -20.29 -7.86 -0.91
C ARG A 63 -19.51 -8.82 0.00
N PRO A 64 -19.25 -10.07 -0.43
CA PRO A 64 -18.32 -10.96 0.26
C PRO A 64 -16.88 -10.43 0.10
N GLY A 65 -16.49 -9.49 0.96
CA GLY A 65 -15.09 -9.19 1.21
C GLY A 65 -14.44 -10.30 2.03
N LEU A 66 -13.11 -10.27 2.15
CA LEU A 66 -12.41 -11.17 3.07
C LEU A 66 -12.91 -10.93 4.50
N THR A 67 -13.19 -12.03 5.20
CA THR A 67 -13.42 -12.03 6.65
C THR A 67 -12.18 -11.51 7.38
N GLU A 68 -12.36 -11.07 8.62
CA GLU A 68 -11.25 -10.57 9.44
C GLU A 68 -10.11 -11.61 9.61
N GLY A 69 -10.48 -12.88 9.73
CA GLY A 69 -9.53 -14.01 9.77
C GLY A 69 -8.75 -14.17 8.46
N GLU A 70 -9.42 -14.09 7.31
CA GLU A 70 -8.77 -14.18 6.01
C GLU A 70 -7.84 -13.00 5.75
N ARG A 71 -8.23 -11.77 6.14
CA ARG A 71 -7.36 -10.59 6.07
C ARG A 71 -6.11 -10.78 6.91
N ARG A 72 -6.26 -11.29 8.14
CA ARG A 72 -5.13 -11.56 9.04
C ARG A 72 -4.16 -12.56 8.44
N THR A 73 -4.66 -13.68 7.91
CA THR A 73 -3.84 -14.72 7.27
C THR A 73 -3.12 -14.18 6.04
N ARG A 74 -3.81 -13.40 5.19
CA ARG A 74 -3.20 -12.74 4.02
C ARG A 74 -2.09 -11.78 4.43
N ASN A 75 -2.33 -10.96 5.46
CA ASN A 75 -1.35 -10.01 5.97
C ASN A 75 -0.12 -10.73 6.57
N ALA A 76 -0.33 -11.82 7.31
CA ALA A 76 0.75 -12.66 7.81
C ALA A 76 1.56 -13.28 6.65
N GLY A 77 0.90 -13.74 5.59
CA GLY A 77 1.55 -14.22 4.38
C GLY A 77 2.43 -13.15 3.71
N HIS A 78 1.91 -11.92 3.57
CA HIS A 78 2.70 -10.81 3.04
C HIS A 78 3.91 -10.47 3.93
N ALA A 79 3.73 -10.45 5.25
CA ALA A 79 4.80 -10.20 6.20
C ALA A 79 5.90 -11.28 6.14
N LEU A 80 5.49 -12.55 6.01
CA LEU A 80 6.41 -13.68 5.86
C LEU A 80 7.22 -13.55 4.55
N VAL A 81 6.55 -13.30 3.42
CA VAL A 81 7.23 -13.11 2.12
C VAL A 81 8.20 -11.92 2.19
N GLY A 82 7.75 -10.78 2.72
CA GLY A 82 8.60 -9.60 2.88
C GLY A 82 9.81 -9.88 3.78
N GLY A 83 9.62 -10.61 4.88
CA GLY A 83 10.69 -11.03 5.79
C GLY A 83 11.72 -11.93 5.12
N VAL A 84 11.27 -12.93 4.34
CA VAL A 84 12.15 -13.83 3.58
C VAL A 84 12.96 -13.05 2.54
N VAL A 85 12.31 -12.17 1.78
CA VAL A 85 12.98 -11.32 0.77
C VAL A 85 14.03 -10.41 1.41
N GLY A 86 13.69 -9.79 2.55
CA GLY A 86 14.61 -8.97 3.33
C GLY A 86 15.82 -9.76 3.83
N ALA A 87 15.58 -10.94 4.40
CA ALA A 87 16.64 -11.82 4.91
C ALA A 87 17.60 -12.28 3.80
N VAL A 88 17.08 -12.75 2.66
CA VAL A 88 17.89 -13.16 1.50
C VAL A 88 18.74 -11.99 1.00
N SER A 89 18.14 -10.80 0.89
CA SER A 89 18.86 -9.59 0.49
C SER A 89 20.00 -9.25 1.46
N ALA A 90 19.75 -9.31 2.77
CA ALA A 90 20.75 -8.99 3.79
C ALA A 90 21.91 -10.00 3.82
N ILE A 91 21.62 -11.30 3.68
CA ILE A 91 22.64 -12.36 3.57
C ILE A 91 23.53 -12.12 2.34
N GLY A 92 22.92 -11.77 1.21
CA GLY A 92 23.64 -11.43 -0.01
C GLY A 92 24.57 -10.22 0.16
N VAL A 93 24.06 -9.12 0.73
CA VAL A 93 24.86 -7.92 1.02
C VAL A 93 26.06 -8.26 1.91
N MET A 94 25.84 -8.99 3.00
CA MET A 94 26.88 -9.32 3.97
C MET A 94 28.01 -10.15 3.34
N ALA A 95 27.65 -11.14 2.52
CA ALA A 95 28.63 -11.97 1.82
C ALA A 95 29.42 -11.17 0.77
N VAL A 96 28.76 -10.25 0.03
CA VAL A 96 29.45 -9.40 -0.96
C VAL A 96 30.47 -8.50 -0.29
N VAL A 97 30.13 -7.89 0.85
CA VAL A 97 31.03 -6.99 1.58
C VAL A 97 32.23 -7.74 2.18
N ARG A 98 32.02 -8.97 2.65
CA ARG A 98 33.10 -9.78 3.25
C ARG A 98 33.99 -10.49 2.23
N GLY A 99 33.55 -10.58 0.97
CA GLY A 99 34.25 -11.35 -0.06
C GLY A 99 34.11 -12.86 0.11
N ASP A 100 33.16 -13.31 0.93
CA ASP A 100 32.94 -14.70 1.27
C ASP A 100 31.78 -15.31 0.45
N GLU A 101 31.69 -16.63 0.44
CA GLU A 101 30.46 -17.32 0.07
C GLU A 101 29.36 -17.09 1.11
N THR A 102 28.11 -17.14 0.69
CA THR A 102 27.00 -17.05 1.64
C THR A 102 26.93 -18.29 2.52
N ALA A 103 26.30 -18.19 3.70
CA ALA A 103 26.03 -19.33 4.59
C ALA A 103 25.25 -20.49 3.93
N LEU A 104 24.69 -20.26 2.74
CA LEU A 104 23.98 -21.23 1.92
C LEU A 104 24.88 -21.91 0.86
N GLY A 105 26.18 -21.61 0.83
CA GLY A 105 27.12 -22.09 -0.19
C GLY A 105 26.89 -21.48 -1.57
N LEU A 106 26.10 -20.40 -1.65
CA LEU A 106 25.82 -19.70 -2.91
C LEU A 106 26.77 -18.50 -3.08
N PRO A 107 27.15 -18.16 -4.33
CA PRO A 107 27.90 -16.95 -4.61
C PRO A 107 27.15 -15.70 -4.11
N ALA A 108 27.88 -14.80 -3.45
CA ALA A 108 27.31 -13.61 -2.82
C ALA A 108 26.47 -12.74 -3.78
N TRP A 109 26.98 -12.52 -4.99
CA TRP A 109 26.30 -11.74 -6.02
C TRP A 109 24.95 -12.37 -6.44
N LEU A 110 24.85 -13.70 -6.48
CA LEU A 110 23.64 -14.41 -6.87
C LEU A 110 22.56 -14.24 -5.81
N THR A 111 22.91 -14.46 -4.54
CA THR A 111 21.99 -14.30 -3.41
C THR A 111 21.47 -12.86 -3.30
N LEU A 112 22.35 -11.87 -3.47
CA LEU A 112 21.96 -10.47 -3.50
C LEU A 112 21.00 -10.18 -4.67
N THR A 113 21.32 -10.66 -5.87
CA THR A 113 20.48 -10.46 -7.06
C THR A 113 19.09 -11.06 -6.86
N LEU A 114 19.00 -12.28 -6.31
CA LEU A 114 17.72 -12.92 -6.01
C LEU A 114 16.88 -12.12 -5.00
N GLY A 115 17.51 -11.63 -3.94
CA GLY A 115 16.85 -10.77 -2.95
C GLY A 115 16.31 -9.48 -3.56
N VAL A 116 17.12 -8.79 -4.36
CA VAL A 116 16.73 -7.53 -5.03
C VAL A 116 15.62 -7.76 -6.06
N VAL A 117 15.73 -8.79 -6.90
CA VAL A 117 14.69 -9.12 -7.89
C VAL A 117 13.37 -9.45 -7.19
N ALA A 118 13.40 -10.27 -6.14
CA ALA A 118 12.19 -10.60 -5.38
C ALA A 118 11.57 -9.37 -4.70
N ALA A 119 12.40 -8.45 -4.17
CA ALA A 119 11.94 -7.18 -3.62
C ALA A 119 11.28 -6.31 -4.69
N LEU A 120 11.90 -6.15 -5.86
CA LEU A 120 11.34 -5.39 -6.97
C LEU A 120 9.99 -5.97 -7.44
N VAL A 121 9.90 -7.29 -7.61
CA VAL A 121 8.65 -7.96 -7.96
C VAL A 121 7.60 -7.71 -6.87
N GLY A 122 7.95 -7.87 -5.59
CA GLY A 122 7.04 -7.58 -4.47
C GLY A 122 6.54 -6.13 -4.47
N ILE A 123 7.43 -5.17 -4.68
CA ILE A 123 7.10 -3.73 -4.75
C ILE A 123 6.16 -3.46 -5.94
N VAL A 124 6.45 -4.01 -7.12
CA VAL A 124 5.60 -3.86 -8.31
C VAL A 124 4.23 -4.49 -8.08
N LEU A 125 4.16 -5.69 -7.50
CA LEU A 125 2.88 -6.34 -7.19
C LEU A 125 2.06 -5.55 -6.17
N LEU A 126 2.71 -4.99 -5.14
CA LEU A 126 2.05 -4.10 -4.18
C LEU A 126 1.56 -2.81 -4.85
N ALA A 127 2.36 -2.22 -5.75
CA ALA A 127 1.99 -1.03 -6.50
C ALA A 127 0.80 -1.27 -7.44
N VAL A 128 0.79 -2.42 -8.14
CA VAL A 128 -0.32 -2.84 -9.00
C VAL A 128 -1.57 -3.15 -8.17
N ARG A 129 -1.42 -3.80 -7.01
CA ARG A 129 -2.52 -4.06 -6.06
C ARG A 129 -3.11 -2.77 -5.48
N ALA A 130 -2.28 -1.75 -5.26
CA ALA A 130 -2.73 -0.47 -4.74
C ALA A 130 -3.67 0.29 -5.69
N ARG A 131 -3.96 -0.22 -6.90
CA ARG A 131 -4.87 0.28 -7.96
C ARG A 131 -5.47 1.66 -7.69
N ILE A 132 -5.04 2.61 -8.53
CA ILE A 132 -5.49 4.00 -8.52
C ILE A 132 -7.02 4.05 -8.50
N VAL A 133 -7.58 4.64 -7.44
CA VAL A 133 -8.98 5.03 -7.41
C VAL A 133 -9.14 6.18 -8.41
N ARG A 134 -9.89 5.93 -9.47
CA ARG A 134 -10.18 6.93 -10.49
C ARG A 134 -11.57 7.47 -10.24
N ASP A 135 -11.71 8.77 -10.39
CA ASP A 135 -13.02 9.41 -10.46
C ASP A 135 -13.74 8.92 -11.73
N PRO A 136 -14.93 8.31 -11.64
CA PRO A 136 -15.69 7.85 -12.79
C PRO A 136 -16.07 8.98 -13.77
N ARG A 137 -16.20 10.21 -13.28
CA ARG A 137 -16.65 11.36 -14.08
C ARG A 137 -15.55 11.94 -14.94
N THR A 138 -14.34 12.04 -14.37
CA THR A 138 -13.20 12.74 -14.98
C THR A 138 -12.08 11.81 -15.45
N GLY A 139 -12.07 10.56 -14.97
CA GLY A 139 -11.00 9.58 -15.22
C GLY A 139 -9.68 9.90 -14.51
N HIS A 140 -9.58 11.03 -13.81
CA HIS A 140 -8.40 11.44 -13.07
C HIS A 140 -8.24 10.66 -11.76
N PRO A 141 -7.00 10.44 -11.29
CA PRO A 141 -6.75 9.82 -9.99
C PRO A 141 -7.26 10.71 -8.84
N ILE A 142 -8.01 10.14 -7.91
CA ILE A 142 -8.56 10.86 -6.74
C ILE A 142 -7.46 11.20 -5.71
N ASP A 143 -6.38 10.40 -5.66
CA ASP A 143 -5.30 10.56 -4.68
C ASP A 143 -3.92 10.58 -5.35
N TRP A 144 -3.19 11.67 -5.14
CA TRP A 144 -1.84 11.90 -5.67
C TRP A 144 -0.75 11.22 -4.83
N SER A 145 -0.99 10.96 -3.54
CA SER A 145 -0.01 10.36 -2.62
C SER A 145 0.45 8.97 -3.08
N GLN A 146 -0.42 8.27 -3.82
CA GLN A 146 -0.14 6.97 -4.41
C GLN A 146 0.98 7.00 -5.47
N ARG A 147 1.23 8.16 -6.12
CA ARG A 147 2.36 8.31 -7.06
C ARG A 147 3.72 8.27 -6.36
N TRP A 148 3.76 8.64 -5.09
CA TRP A 148 4.97 8.63 -4.27
C TRP A 148 5.19 7.30 -3.55
N PHE A 149 4.19 6.42 -3.51
CA PHE A 149 4.29 5.13 -2.81
C PHE A 149 5.47 4.30 -3.31
N VAL A 150 5.56 4.07 -4.62
CA VAL A 150 6.64 3.28 -5.24
C VAL A 150 8.02 3.88 -4.98
N PRO A 151 8.30 5.16 -5.29
CA PRO A 151 9.62 5.72 -5.04
C PRO A 151 9.98 5.77 -3.56
N VAL A 152 9.02 6.00 -2.65
CA VAL A 152 9.28 5.96 -1.19
C VAL A 152 9.67 4.56 -0.72
N VAL A 153 8.95 3.53 -1.17
CA VAL A 153 9.26 2.13 -0.80
C VAL A 153 10.60 1.69 -1.37
N LEU A 154 10.89 2.04 -2.62
CA LEU A 154 12.20 1.77 -3.25
C LEU A 154 13.34 2.49 -2.51
N ALA A 155 13.16 3.76 -2.17
CA ALA A 155 14.15 4.52 -1.42
C ALA A 155 14.41 3.90 -0.03
N GLY A 156 13.34 3.48 0.66
CA GLY A 156 13.45 2.77 1.94
C GLY A 156 14.21 1.44 1.81
N TYR A 157 13.92 0.66 0.78
CA TYR A 157 14.64 -0.59 0.50
C TYR A 157 16.13 -0.35 0.19
N ALA A 158 16.45 0.63 -0.65
CA ALA A 158 17.83 0.99 -0.96
C ALA A 158 18.60 1.48 0.28
N ALA A 159 17.96 2.30 1.12
CA ALA A 159 18.55 2.76 2.39
C ALA A 159 18.86 1.57 3.33
N LEU A 160 17.94 0.59 3.42
CA LEU A 160 18.15 -0.61 4.21
C LEU A 160 19.36 -1.42 3.70
N LEU A 161 19.48 -1.61 2.39
CA LEU A 161 20.65 -2.27 1.80
C LEU A 161 21.96 -1.52 2.13
N GLY A 162 21.95 -0.19 2.06
CA GLY A 162 23.09 0.64 2.43
C GLY A 162 23.48 0.50 3.90
N VAL A 163 22.50 0.47 4.81
CA VAL A 163 22.73 0.24 6.25
C VAL A 163 23.34 -1.15 6.48
N CYS A 164 22.79 -2.20 5.86
CA CYS A 164 23.33 -3.55 5.95
C CYS A 164 24.78 -3.62 5.45
N ALA A 165 25.09 -2.95 4.34
CA ALA A 165 26.44 -2.89 3.80
C ALA A 165 27.41 -2.15 4.75
N GLY A 166 26.98 -1.02 5.32
CA GLY A 166 27.77 -0.26 6.28
C GLY A 166 28.07 -1.04 7.56
N ILE A 167 27.07 -1.75 8.12
CA ILE A 167 27.27 -2.63 9.29
C ILE A 167 28.23 -3.77 8.95
N ALA A 168 28.06 -4.41 7.78
CA ALA A 168 28.94 -5.50 7.36
C ALA A 168 30.40 -5.06 7.17
N ALA A 169 30.65 -3.80 6.77
CA ALA A 169 31.99 -3.25 6.62
C ALA A 169 32.67 -2.92 7.96
N LEU A 170 31.91 -2.78 9.05
CA LEU A 170 32.40 -2.48 10.40
C LEU A 170 32.68 -3.74 11.23
N LEU A 171 32.21 -4.92 10.79
CA LEU A 171 32.28 -6.21 11.49
C LEU A 171 33.24 -7.19 10.81
#